data_AF-A0A523RV35-F1
#
_entry.id   AF-A0A523RV35-F1
#
_cell.length_a   1.000
_cell.length_b   1.000
_cell.length_c   1.000
_cell.angle_alpha   90.00
_cell.angle_beta   90.00
_cell.angle_gamma   90.00
#
_symmetry.space_group_name_H-M   'P 1'
#
loop_
_entity.id
_entity.type
_entity.pdbx_description
1 polymer ?
#
loop_
_entity_poly.entity_id
_entity_poly.type
_entity_poly.pdbx_seq_one_letter_code
_entity_poly.pdbx_strand_id
1 'polypeptide(L)'
;MSYIKGLKCRECGRQYPKEALYVCEYCFGPLEVDYDYEKIKKKLTKEVIESRPQNLWRYRELMPIDGKPKDGLNSGFTPLITARNLGKTLRIEELYIKDDSVNHPTLSFKDRVVAVALSKAKEFGFDTVACAST
;
A
#
# COMPACT_ATOMS: atom_id res chain seq x y z
N MET A 1 4.63 10.12 -13.60
CA MET A 1 5.78 10.73 -12.88
C MET A 1 6.00 9.91 -11.63
N SER A 2 7.16 9.28 -11.49
CA SER A 2 7.46 8.43 -10.33
C SER A 2 7.81 9.28 -9.09
N TYR A 3 7.36 8.83 -7.92
CA TYR A 3 7.78 9.32 -6.60
C TYR A 3 8.78 8.36 -5.93
N ILE A 4 9.29 7.39 -6.69
CA ILE A 4 10.15 6.31 -6.21
C ILE A 4 11.53 6.51 -6.84
N LYS A 5 12.57 6.47 -6.01
CA LYS A 5 13.97 6.53 -6.42
C LYS A 5 14.52 5.16 -6.80
N GLY A 6 14.02 4.12 -6.14
CA GLY A 6 14.47 2.74 -6.30
C GLY A 6 14.01 1.91 -5.12
N LEU A 7 14.84 0.95 -4.74
CA LEU A 7 14.68 0.17 -3.52
C LEU A 7 15.87 0.42 -2.58
N LYS A 8 15.68 0.19 -1.29
CA LYS A 8 16.73 0.31 -0.28
C LYS A 8 16.63 -0.86 0.70
N CYS A 9 17.75 -1.50 0.99
CA CYS A 9 17.79 -2.52 2.02
C CYS A 9 17.53 -1.88 3.38
N ARG A 10 16.57 -2.45 4.12
CA ARG A 10 16.22 -1.99 5.46
C ARG A 10 17.39 -2.10 6.45
N GLU A 11 18.19 -3.16 6.32
CA GLU A 11 19.24 -3.48 7.30
C GLU A 11 20.55 -2.73 7.03
N CYS A 12 21.07 -2.79 5.79
CA CYS A 12 22.38 -2.21 5.47
C CYS A 12 22.31 -0.90 4.68
N GLY A 13 21.11 -0.45 4.31
CA GLY A 13 20.89 0.81 3.60
C GLY A 13 21.33 0.83 2.13
N ARG A 14 21.81 -0.28 1.58
CA ARG A 14 22.23 -0.39 0.18
C ARG A 14 21.06 -0.08 -0.76
N GLN A 15 21.34 0.70 -1.79
CA GLN A 15 20.37 1.08 -2.81
C GLN A 15 20.35 0.07 -3.96
N TYR A 16 19.17 -0.10 -4.53
CA TYR A 16 18.88 -1.02 -5.63
C TYR A 16 18.01 -0.31 -6.67
N PRO A 17 18.09 -0.73 -7.94
CA PRO A 17 17.21 -0.20 -8.98
C PRO A 17 15.75 -0.56 -8.73
N LYS A 18 14.85 0.10 -9.45
CA LYS A 18 13.40 -0.14 -9.38
C LYS A 18 13.01 -1.40 -10.17
N GLU A 19 13.45 -2.54 -9.69
CA GLU A 19 13.25 -3.85 -10.32
C GLU A 19 12.46 -4.79 -9.42
N ALA A 20 12.13 -5.99 -9.92
CA ALA A 20 11.43 -7.03 -9.17
C ALA A 20 12.38 -7.76 -8.20
N LEU A 21 12.97 -7.02 -7.27
CA LEU A 21 13.88 -7.51 -6.23
C LEU A 21 13.21 -7.39 -4.86
N TYR A 22 13.44 -8.36 -3.98
CA TYR A 22 12.83 -8.39 -2.64
C TYR A 22 13.85 -8.61 -1.51
N VAL A 23 15.06 -9.07 -1.83
CA VAL A 23 16.10 -9.42 -0.86
C VAL A 23 17.43 -8.78 -1.24
N CYS A 24 18.16 -8.29 -0.24
CA CYS A 24 19.51 -7.78 -0.40
C CYS A 24 20.50 -8.94 -0.58
N GLU A 25 21.28 -8.94 -1.66
CA GLU A 25 22.25 -10.01 -1.94
C GLU A 25 23.46 -10.03 -1.00
N TYR A 26 23.67 -8.98 -0.20
CA TYR A 26 24.84 -8.83 0.68
C TYR A 26 24.56 -9.19 2.13
N CYS A 27 23.36 -8.90 2.64
CA CYS A 27 23.00 -9.14 4.04
C CYS A 27 21.69 -9.91 4.21
N PHE A 28 21.05 -10.32 3.11
CA PHE A 28 19.77 -11.04 3.10
C PHE A 28 18.60 -10.30 3.79
N GLY A 29 18.77 -9.02 4.10
CA GLY A 29 17.72 -8.15 4.62
C GLY A 29 16.68 -7.79 3.55
N PRO A 30 15.45 -7.44 3.94
CA PRO A 30 14.39 -7.08 3.01
C PRO A 30 14.70 -5.76 2.28
N LEU A 31 14.28 -5.68 1.03
CA LEU A 31 14.28 -4.42 0.27
C LEU A 31 12.95 -3.70 0.46
N GLU A 32 13.03 -2.42 0.79
CA GLU A 32 11.89 -1.51 0.91
C GLU A 32 11.93 -0.47 -0.21
N VAL A 33 10.79 0.16 -0.50
CA VAL A 33 10.69 1.20 -1.53
C VAL A 33 11.38 2.48 -1.05
N ASP A 34 12.31 3.01 -1.83
CA ASP A 34 12.97 4.28 -1.55
C ASP A 34 12.18 5.44 -2.20
N TYR A 35 11.59 6.29 -1.37
CA TYR A 35 10.70 7.37 -1.81
C TYR A 35 11.40 8.74 -1.90
N ASP A 36 10.94 9.56 -2.84
CA ASP A 36 11.24 10.99 -2.89
C ASP A 36 10.23 11.78 -2.05
N TYR A 37 10.43 11.79 -0.73
CA TYR A 37 9.54 12.50 0.20
C TYR A 37 9.47 14.02 -0.03
N GLU A 38 10.54 14.64 -0.52
CA GLU A 38 10.53 16.07 -0.85
C GLU A 38 9.57 16.36 -2.01
N LYS A 39 9.54 15.49 -3.02
CA LYS A 39 8.60 15.58 -4.12
C LYS A 39 7.16 15.23 -3.70
N ILE A 40 6.98 14.22 -2.85
CA ILE A 40 5.67 13.82 -2.33
C ILE A 40 5.06 14.96 -1.51
N LYS A 41 5.82 15.55 -0.58
CA LYS A 41 5.37 16.65 0.29
C LYS A 41 4.86 17.86 -0.49
N LYS A 42 5.42 18.14 -1.66
CA LYS A 42 5.00 19.24 -2.55
C LYS A 42 3.70 18.97 -3.32
N LYS A 43 3.24 17.72 -3.38
CA LYS A 43 2.11 17.29 -4.23
C LYS A 43 0.95 16.68 -3.46
N LEU A 44 1.23 15.97 -2.38
CA LEU A 44 0.23 15.30 -1.57
C LEU A 44 -0.30 16.26 -0.50
N THR A 45 -1.48 16.82 -0.73
CA THR A 45 -2.21 17.63 0.25
C THR A 45 -3.50 16.94 0.66
N LYS A 46 -4.13 17.41 1.75
CA LYS A 46 -5.42 16.89 2.21
C LYS A 46 -6.50 17.06 1.16
N GLU A 47 -6.54 18.22 0.51
CA GLU A 47 -7.51 18.57 -0.54
C GLU A 47 -7.34 17.65 -1.76
N VAL A 48 -6.09 17.35 -2.12
CA VAL A 48 -5.78 16.41 -3.20
C VAL A 48 -6.26 15.00 -2.85
N ILE A 49 -6.06 14.55 -1.61
CA ILE A 49 -6.53 13.24 -1.11
C ILE A 49 -8.07 13.18 -1.09
N GLU A 50 -8.75 14.26 -0.72
CA GLU A 50 -10.21 14.37 -0.65
C GLU A 50 -10.88 14.50 -2.03
N SER A 51 -10.21 15.10 -3.01
CA SER A 51 -10.73 15.23 -4.38
C SER A 51 -10.79 13.92 -5.17
N ARG A 52 -10.17 12.84 -4.66
CA ARG A 52 -10.06 11.55 -5.33
C ARG A 52 -11.12 10.58 -4.84
N PRO A 53 -11.47 9.56 -5.65
CA PRO A 53 -12.36 8.50 -5.23
C PRO A 53 -11.94 7.87 -3.90
N GLN A 54 -12.93 7.44 -3.14
CA GLN A 54 -12.80 6.80 -1.84
C GLN A 54 -12.27 5.37 -1.97
N ASN A 55 -10.98 5.24 -2.31
CA ASN A 55 -10.26 3.97 -2.42
C ASN A 55 -8.78 4.18 -2.04
N LEU A 56 -7.97 3.11 -2.09
CA LEU A 56 -6.54 3.09 -1.81
C LEU A 56 -5.77 4.11 -2.68
N TRP A 57 -6.19 4.28 -3.93
CA TRP A 57 -5.48 5.08 -4.93
C TRP A 57 -5.59 6.60 -4.70
N ARG A 58 -6.40 7.03 -3.74
CA ARG A 58 -6.38 8.42 -3.26
C ARG A 58 -5.01 8.85 -2.71
N TYR A 59 -4.15 7.90 -2.35
CA TYR A 59 -2.78 8.10 -1.87
C TYR A 59 -1.70 7.82 -2.93
N ARG A 60 -2.00 7.93 -4.24
CA ARG A 60 -1.11 7.51 -5.34
C ARG A 60 0.34 7.99 -5.25
N GLU A 61 0.62 9.14 -4.65
CA GLU A 61 1.98 9.66 -4.44
C GLU A 61 2.83 8.74 -3.54
N LEU A 62 2.18 8.01 -2.64
CA LEU A 62 2.77 7.05 -1.72
C LEU A 62 2.71 5.60 -2.25
N MET A 63 2.14 5.38 -3.44
CA MET A 63 2.01 4.04 -4.02
C MET A 63 3.20 3.74 -4.93
N PRO A 64 3.81 2.54 -4.83
CA PRO A 64 5.05 2.20 -5.54
C PRO A 64 4.88 1.87 -7.05
N ILE A 65 4.03 2.60 -7.76
CA ILE A 65 3.73 2.42 -9.20
C ILE A 65 4.06 3.69 -10.01
N ASP A 66 4.44 3.55 -11.28
CA ASP A 66 4.81 4.68 -12.14
C ASP A 66 3.62 5.30 -12.89
N GLY A 67 2.64 4.45 -13.22
CA GLY A 67 1.49 4.75 -14.04
C GLY A 67 0.18 4.86 -13.25
N LYS A 68 -0.92 4.54 -13.95
CA LYS A 68 -2.23 4.38 -13.33
C LYS A 68 -2.36 2.95 -12.78
N PRO A 69 -3.07 2.76 -11.66
CA PRO A 69 -3.35 1.41 -11.17
C PRO A 69 -4.07 0.58 -12.22
N LYS A 70 -3.73 -0.71 -12.27
CA LYS A 70 -4.25 -1.67 -13.24
C LYS A 70 -5.08 -2.77 -12.58
N ASP A 71 -5.17 -2.77 -11.25
CA ASP A 71 -5.89 -3.75 -10.45
C ASP A 71 -6.37 -3.14 -9.13
N GLY A 72 -7.29 -3.82 -8.43
CA GLY A 72 -7.79 -3.41 -7.11
C GLY A 72 -8.31 -1.97 -7.05
N LEU A 73 -9.02 -1.51 -8.10
CA LEU A 73 -9.47 -0.12 -8.25
C LEU A 73 -10.42 0.34 -7.15
N ASN A 74 -11.09 -0.61 -6.49
CA ASN A 74 -12.03 -0.36 -5.38
C ASN A 74 -11.48 -0.80 -4.02
N SER A 75 -10.22 -1.24 -3.94
CA SER A 75 -9.65 -1.66 -2.66
C SER A 75 -9.41 -0.47 -1.75
N GLY A 76 -9.54 -0.68 -0.44
CA GLY A 76 -9.28 0.31 0.60
C GLY A 76 -10.51 1.09 1.02
N PHE A 77 -10.28 2.23 1.67
CA PHE A 77 -11.33 3.12 2.22
C PHE A 77 -12.46 2.41 3.01
N THR A 78 -12.11 1.35 3.72
CA THR A 78 -13.04 0.58 4.55
C THR A 78 -13.56 1.38 5.75
N PRO A 79 -14.68 0.96 6.38
CA PRO A 79 -15.25 1.65 7.53
C PRO A 79 -14.29 1.79 8.71
N LEU A 80 -14.42 2.89 9.46
CA LEU A 80 -13.85 3.06 10.79
C LEU A 80 -15.04 3.17 11.77
N ILE A 81 -15.34 2.08 12.45
CA ILE A 81 -16.56 1.90 13.24
C ILE A 81 -16.27 2.26 14.70
N THR A 82 -17.07 3.15 15.30
CA THR A 82 -17.00 3.39 16.75
C THR A 82 -17.64 2.23 17.51
N ALA A 83 -16.84 1.46 18.24
CA ALA A 83 -17.26 0.21 18.89
C ALA A 83 -17.76 0.45 20.33
N ARG A 84 -18.85 1.22 20.48
CA ARG A 84 -19.35 1.69 21.79
C ARG A 84 -19.66 0.57 22.78
N ASN A 85 -20.31 -0.51 22.33
CA ASN A 85 -20.70 -1.61 23.21
C ASN A 85 -19.47 -2.38 23.73
N LEU A 86 -18.53 -2.69 22.85
CA LEU A 86 -17.28 -3.34 23.22
C LEU A 86 -16.42 -2.44 24.13
N GLY A 87 -16.38 -1.13 23.84
CA GLY A 87 -15.71 -0.15 24.68
C GLY A 87 -16.25 -0.15 26.11
N LYS A 88 -17.58 -0.16 26.30
CA LYS A 88 -18.20 -0.29 27.62
C LYS A 88 -17.79 -1.57 28.36
N THR A 89 -17.82 -2.72 27.67
CA THR A 89 -17.42 -4.02 28.24
C THR A 89 -15.96 -4.02 28.68
N LEU A 90 -15.07 -3.42 27.89
CA LEU A 90 -13.63 -3.38 28.15
C LEU A 90 -13.19 -2.19 29.02
N ARG A 91 -14.11 -1.30 29.40
CA ARG A 91 -13.83 -0.03 30.09
C ARG A 91 -12.86 0.88 29.30
N ILE A 92 -13.03 0.93 27.98
CA ILE A 92 -12.29 1.79 27.06
C ILE A 92 -13.24 2.89 26.57
N GLU A 93 -12.85 4.15 26.76
CA GLU A 93 -13.66 5.32 26.40
C GLU A 93 -13.74 5.50 24.88
N GLU A 94 -12.61 5.40 24.18
CA GLU A 94 -12.51 5.60 22.74
C GLU A 94 -12.01 4.32 22.04
N LEU A 95 -12.95 3.52 21.56
CA LEU A 95 -12.66 2.29 20.81
C LEU A 95 -13.20 2.37 19.39
N TYR A 96 -12.33 2.14 18.42
CA TYR A 96 -12.66 2.08 17.00
C TYR A 96 -12.22 0.75 16.39
N ILE A 97 -12.99 0.25 15.43
CA ILE A 97 -12.67 -0.92 14.62
C ILE A 97 -12.44 -0.43 13.19
N LYS A 98 -11.23 -0.65 12.67
CA LYS A 98 -10.94 -0.48 11.25
C LYS A 98 -11.31 -1.77 10.52
N ASP A 99 -12.48 -1.77 9.89
CA ASP A 99 -13.08 -3.00 9.38
C ASP A 99 -12.59 -3.34 7.96
N ASP A 100 -11.42 -3.97 7.88
CA ASP A 100 -10.90 -4.48 6.60
C ASP A 100 -11.52 -5.82 6.17
N SER A 101 -12.47 -6.38 6.93
CA SER A 101 -13.21 -7.58 6.51
C SER A 101 -14.20 -7.30 5.37
N VAL A 102 -14.51 -6.03 5.12
CA VAL A 102 -15.35 -5.59 4.00
C VAL A 102 -14.55 -4.94 2.87
N ASN A 103 -13.24 -5.15 2.86
CA ASN A 103 -12.40 -4.64 1.79
C ASN A 103 -12.69 -5.43 0.50
N HIS A 104 -12.88 -4.74 -0.62
CA HIS A 104 -13.20 -5.40 -1.89
C HIS A 104 -11.95 -5.64 -2.74
N PRO A 105 -11.92 -6.72 -3.54
CA PRO A 105 -13.05 -7.63 -3.80
C PRO A 105 -13.15 -8.87 -2.89
N THR A 106 -12.12 -9.22 -2.12
CA THR A 106 -12.04 -10.54 -1.46
C THR A 106 -12.47 -10.55 0.00
N LEU A 107 -12.94 -9.42 0.53
CA LEU A 107 -13.36 -9.28 1.93
C LEU A 107 -12.17 -9.47 2.88
N SER A 108 -11.00 -8.97 2.47
CA SER A 108 -9.75 -9.12 3.21
C SER A 108 -8.87 -7.87 3.15
N PHE A 109 -8.16 -7.58 4.24
CA PHE A 109 -7.12 -6.55 4.24
C PHE A 109 -6.06 -6.78 3.15
N LYS A 110 -5.85 -8.04 2.73
CA LYS A 110 -4.91 -8.41 1.66
C LYS A 110 -5.21 -7.72 0.33
N ASP A 111 -6.46 -7.32 0.07
CA ASP A 111 -6.79 -6.59 -1.15
C ASP A 111 -5.97 -5.31 -1.30
N ARG A 112 -5.55 -4.66 -0.20
CA ARG A 112 -4.71 -3.44 -0.28
C ARG A 112 -3.35 -3.72 -0.90
N VAL A 113 -2.64 -4.70 -0.35
CA VAL A 113 -1.26 -5.00 -0.78
C VAL A 113 -1.26 -5.70 -2.14
N VAL A 114 -2.24 -6.57 -2.38
CA VAL A 114 -2.37 -7.28 -3.66
C VAL A 114 -2.72 -6.32 -4.79
N ALA A 115 -3.57 -5.31 -4.57
CA ALA A 115 -3.87 -4.29 -5.57
C ALA A 115 -2.61 -3.57 -6.08
N VAL A 116 -1.69 -3.24 -5.16
CA VAL A 116 -0.40 -2.62 -5.47
C VAL A 116 0.53 -3.61 -6.19
N ALA A 117 0.67 -4.82 -5.64
CA ALA A 117 1.54 -5.85 -6.20
C ALA A 117 1.15 -6.23 -7.64
N LEU A 118 -0.15 -6.47 -7.90
CA LEU A 118 -0.64 -6.80 -9.25
C LEU A 118 -0.52 -5.61 -10.21
N SER A 119 -0.78 -4.39 -9.76
CA SER A 119 -0.54 -3.21 -10.58
C SER A 119 0.93 -3.08 -10.96
N LYS A 120 1.85 -3.35 -10.02
CA LYS A 120 3.29 -3.29 -10.28
C LYS A 120 3.80 -4.44 -11.15
N ALA A 121 3.31 -5.66 -10.96
CA ALA A 121 3.62 -6.81 -11.81
C ALA A 121 3.25 -6.54 -13.27
N LYS A 122 2.07 -5.97 -13.51
CA LYS A 122 1.64 -5.54 -14.87
C LYS A 122 2.53 -4.45 -15.46
N GLU A 123 3.05 -3.52 -14.64
CA GLU A 123 4.03 -2.51 -15.11
C GLU A 123 5.37 -3.16 -15.52
N PHE A 124 5.79 -4.22 -14.84
CA PHE A 124 6.98 -4.98 -15.21
C PHE A 124 6.78 -5.91 -16.41
N GLY A 125 5.55 -6.00 -16.95
CA GLY A 125 5.23 -6.87 -18.08
C GLY A 125 5.11 -8.34 -17.72
N PHE A 126 4.95 -8.68 -16.43
CA PHE A 126 4.66 -10.05 -16.02
C PHE A 126 3.24 -10.44 -16.42
N ASP A 127 3.09 -11.64 -16.99
CA ASP A 127 1.80 -12.24 -17.36
C ASP A 127 1.23 -13.16 -16.27
N THR A 128 2.09 -13.61 -15.36
CA THR A 128 1.78 -14.65 -14.38
C THR A 128 2.22 -14.20 -12.99
N VAL A 129 1.37 -14.47 -11.99
CA VAL A 129 1.66 -14.30 -10.57
C VAL A 129 1.33 -15.59 -9.84
N ALA A 130 2.10 -15.91 -8.79
CA ALA A 130 1.90 -17.11 -8.00
C ALA A 130 1.94 -16.79 -6.51
N CYS A 131 1.30 -17.64 -5.70
CA CYS A 131 1.29 -17.54 -4.25
C CYS A 131 1.42 -18.95 -3.66
N ALA A 132 2.21 -19.07 -2.58
CA ALA A 132 2.35 -20.30 -1.80
C ALA A 132 1.71 -20.10 -0.41
N SER A 133 0.41 -19.82 -0.41
CA SER A 133 -0.42 -19.66 0.79
C SER A 133 -1.77 -20.32 0.53
N THR A 134 -2.41 -20.82 1.58
CA THR A 134 -3.82 -21.25 1.59
C THR A 134 -4.73 -20.10 1.96
#